data_AF-A0A1V1ZKL1-F1
#
_entry.id   AF-A0A1V1ZKL1-F1
#
_cell.length_a   1.000
_cell.length_b   1.000
_cell.length_c   1.000
_cell.angle_alpha   90.00
_cell.angle_beta   90.00
_cell.angle_gamma   90.00
#
_symmetry.space_group_name_H-M   'P 1'
#
loop_
_entity.id
_entity.type
_entity.pdbx_description
1 polymer ?
#
loop_
_entity_poly.entity_id
_entity_poly.type
_entity_poly.pdbx_seq_one_letter_code
_entity_poly.pdbx_strand_id
1 'polypeptide(L)'
;MNKLTLLFVSALLFSAASVFGQARSELNFGFVGANYEIPIHRDITIAPGGGTSLDFDWLNLGVKGNYYFDNLFGLTAPAWDVYGGANFGYSVYMGSGHDDSDIDFGLQIGGRWFWNDKWGVYAEIAGGNVAGLSPGIGLTVKL
;
A
#
# COMPACT_ATOMS: atom_id res chain seq x y z
N MET A 1 -22.94 13.40 -28.61
CA MET A 1 -23.24 13.69 -27.19
C MET A 1 -22.76 15.09 -26.87
N ASN A 2 -23.60 15.94 -26.28
CA ASN A 2 -23.21 17.32 -25.96
C ASN A 2 -22.34 17.35 -24.69
N LYS A 3 -21.34 18.24 -24.65
CA LYS A 3 -20.39 18.37 -23.53
C LYS A 3 -21.09 18.56 -22.18
N LEU A 4 -22.26 19.18 -22.18
CA LEU A 4 -23.10 19.39 -21.00
C LEU A 4 -23.67 18.07 -20.43
N THR A 5 -24.01 17.12 -21.30
CA THR A 5 -24.53 15.80 -20.90
C THR A 5 -23.44 14.95 -20.26
N LEU A 6 -22.19 15.07 -20.73
CA LEU A 6 -21.04 14.39 -20.15
C LEU A 6 -20.73 14.94 -18.73
N LEU A 7 -20.83 16.25 -18.54
CA LEU A 7 -20.66 16.92 -17.25
C LEU A 7 -21.76 16.55 -16.25
N PHE A 8 -23.01 16.45 -16.71
CA PHE A 8 -24.14 16.06 -15.86
C PHE A 8 -24.08 14.58 -15.44
N VAL A 9 -23.68 13.69 -16.36
CA VAL A 9 -23.44 12.27 -16.06
C VAL A 9 -22.25 12.12 -15.11
N SER A 10 -21.18 12.90 -15.30
CA SER A 10 -20.04 12.92 -14.37
C SER A 10 -20.46 13.39 -12.97
N ALA A 11 -21.22 14.48 -12.86
CA ALA A 11 -21.70 15.00 -11.58
C ALA A 11 -22.64 14.03 -10.83
N LEU A 12 -23.51 13.32 -11.55
CA LEU A 12 -24.42 12.32 -10.97
C LEU A 12 -23.68 11.06 -10.46
N LEU A 13 -22.58 10.68 -11.10
CA LEU A 13 -21.72 9.57 -10.64
C LEU A 13 -20.97 9.92 -9.34
N PHE A 14 -20.67 11.20 -9.08
CA PHE A 14 -19.99 11.63 -7.85
C PHE A 14 -20.90 11.69 -6.61
N SER A 15 -22.23 11.72 -6.77
CA SER A 15 -23.18 11.90 -5.67
C SER A 15 -23.68 10.62 -4.99
N ALA A 16 -23.28 9.42 -5.46
CA ALA A 16 -23.84 8.14 -5.00
C ALA A 16 -22.87 7.24 -4.19
N ALA A 17 -21.65 7.70 -3.87
CA ALA A 17 -20.69 6.90 -3.10
C ALA A 17 -21.00 6.96 -1.59
N SER A 18 -21.80 6.01 -1.10
CA SER A 18 -21.95 5.74 0.34
C SER A 18 -20.65 5.16 0.90
N VAL A 19 -20.03 5.92 1.82
CA VAL A 19 -18.65 5.75 2.32
C VAL A 19 -18.53 4.63 3.36
N PHE A 20 -18.07 3.45 2.97
CA PHE A 20 -17.42 2.52 3.89
C PHE A 20 -15.97 2.97 4.10
N GLY A 21 -15.50 3.09 5.34
CA GLY A 21 -14.09 3.41 5.60
C GLY A 21 -13.21 2.29 5.05
N GLN A 22 -12.29 2.62 4.16
CA GLN A 22 -11.44 1.65 3.44
C GLN A 22 -10.16 1.35 4.22
N ALA A 23 -9.61 2.34 4.92
CA ALA A 23 -8.49 2.17 5.82
C ALA A 23 -8.86 1.26 7.00
N ARG A 24 -8.04 0.24 7.21
CA ARG A 24 -8.26 -0.80 8.23
C ARG A 24 -6.94 -1.31 8.78
N SER A 25 -7.01 -1.96 9.93
CA SER A 25 -5.86 -2.59 10.53
C SER A 25 -5.55 -3.90 9.82
N GLU A 26 -4.39 -3.99 9.21
CA GLU A 26 -3.98 -5.14 8.40
C GLU A 26 -2.52 -5.49 8.63
N LEU A 27 -2.22 -6.78 8.64
CA LEU A 27 -0.86 -7.26 8.64
C LEU A 27 -0.52 -7.74 7.23
N ASN A 28 0.42 -7.05 6.58
CA ASN A 28 0.93 -7.43 5.27
C ASN A 28 2.28 -8.10 5.44
N PHE A 29 2.48 -9.25 4.80
CA PHE A 29 3.75 -9.94 4.79
C PHE A 29 4.00 -10.57 3.42
N GLY A 30 5.19 -10.36 2.88
CA GLY A 30 5.67 -10.96 1.65
C GLY A 30 6.96 -11.73 1.92
N PHE A 31 7.57 -12.21 0.84
CA PHE A 31 8.80 -13.00 0.92
C PHE A 31 9.95 -12.29 1.63
N VAL A 32 9.99 -10.96 1.53
CA VAL A 32 11.12 -10.15 1.97
C VAL A 32 10.73 -9.08 2.99
N GLY A 33 9.57 -9.17 3.63
CA GLY A 33 9.22 -8.17 4.64
C GLY A 33 7.80 -8.25 5.14
N ALA A 34 7.54 -7.52 6.22
CA ALA A 34 6.23 -7.37 6.81
C ALA A 34 6.01 -5.94 7.30
N ASN A 35 4.75 -5.50 7.25
CA ASN A 35 4.31 -4.21 7.77
C ASN A 35 2.92 -4.34 8.37
N TYR A 36 2.64 -3.49 9.35
CA TYR A 36 1.38 -3.48 10.08
C TYR A 36 0.67 -2.16 9.84
N GLU A 37 -0.44 -2.18 9.13
CA GLU A 37 -1.24 -0.99 8.82
C GLU A 37 -2.10 -0.56 9.98
N ILE A 38 -2.08 0.74 10.25
CA ILE A 38 -2.84 1.40 11.30
C ILE A 38 -3.70 2.47 10.61
N PRO A 39 -5.04 2.37 10.67
CA PRO A 39 -5.91 3.40 10.12
C PRO A 39 -5.85 4.66 10.99
N ILE A 40 -5.45 5.78 10.38
CA ILE A 40 -5.41 7.09 11.04
C ILE A 40 -6.49 8.03 10.51
N HIS A 41 -7.06 7.71 9.35
CA HIS A 41 -8.18 8.40 8.72
C HIS A 41 -9.02 7.37 7.97
N ARG A 42 -10.21 7.75 7.46
CA ARG A 42 -11.10 6.84 6.70
C ARG A 42 -10.45 6.19 5.48
N ASP A 43 -9.50 6.89 4.88
CA ASP A 43 -8.84 6.53 3.63
C ASP A 43 -7.31 6.59 3.75
N ILE A 44 -6.76 6.73 4.96
CA ILE A 44 -5.31 6.83 5.19
C ILE A 44 -4.88 5.84 6.27
N THR A 45 -3.85 5.05 5.95
CA THR A 45 -3.14 4.22 6.92
C THR A 45 -1.68 4.64 7.03
N ILE A 46 -1.11 4.39 8.20
CA ILE A 46 0.34 4.39 8.43
C ILE A 46 0.75 2.97 8.77
N ALA A 47 1.80 2.46 8.15
CA ALA A 47 2.30 1.12 8.36
C ALA A 47 3.80 1.13 8.72
N PRO A 48 4.17 1.04 10.01
CA PRO A 48 5.51 0.65 10.37
C PRO A 48 5.78 -0.79 9.88
N GLY A 49 7.01 -1.03 9.45
CA GLY A 49 7.40 -2.34 8.94
C GLY A 49 8.90 -2.50 8.83
N GLY A 50 9.27 -3.70 8.43
CA GLY A 50 10.65 -4.04 8.16
C GLY A 50 10.73 -5.19 7.18
N GLY A 51 11.86 -5.28 6.50
CA GLY A 51 12.11 -6.30 5.51
C GLY A 51 13.56 -6.41 5.17
N THR A 52 13.84 -7.19 4.14
CA THR A 52 15.18 -7.47 3.66
C THR A 52 15.21 -7.44 2.13
N SER A 53 16.39 -7.51 1.52
CA SER A 53 16.51 -7.76 0.09
C SER A 53 16.36 -9.26 -0.20
N LEU A 54 16.11 -9.63 -1.46
CA LEU A 54 16.06 -11.05 -1.86
C LEU A 54 17.37 -11.81 -1.57
N ASP A 55 18.48 -11.08 -1.58
CA ASP A 55 19.81 -11.60 -1.30
C ASP A 55 20.18 -11.55 0.20
N PHE A 56 19.26 -11.09 1.06
CA PHE A 56 19.41 -10.97 2.52
C PHE A 56 20.52 -10.03 3.02
N ASP A 57 21.17 -9.29 2.12
CA ASP A 57 22.28 -8.39 2.46
C ASP A 57 21.82 -7.05 3.05
N TRP A 58 20.53 -6.72 2.98
CA TRP A 58 19.98 -5.46 3.46
C TRP A 58 18.90 -5.70 4.50
N LEU A 59 18.94 -4.98 5.61
CA LEU A 59 17.85 -4.87 6.56
C LEU A 59 17.21 -3.49 6.41
N ASN A 60 15.95 -3.48 6.02
CA ASN A 60 15.17 -2.27 5.80
C ASN A 60 14.19 -2.11 6.97
N LEU A 61 14.21 -0.95 7.62
CA LEU A 61 13.21 -0.59 8.63
C LEU A 61 12.59 0.74 8.26
N GLY A 62 11.28 0.88 8.40
CA GLY A 62 10.67 2.16 8.12
C GLY A 62 9.16 2.17 8.27
N VAL A 63 8.57 3.17 7.64
CA VAL A 63 7.15 3.45 7.69
C VAL A 63 6.64 3.80 6.30
N LYS A 64 5.43 3.33 5.98
CA LYS A 64 4.72 3.73 4.76
C LYS A 64 3.38 4.38 5.11
N GLY A 65 3.02 5.40 4.37
CA GLY A 65 1.70 6.03 4.45
C GLY A 65 0.94 5.71 3.17
N ASN A 66 -0.23 5.07 3.29
CA ASN A 66 -1.07 4.70 2.16
C ASN A 66 -2.36 5.53 2.14
N TYR A 67 -2.72 6.01 0.97
CA TYR A 67 -4.02 6.58 0.66
C TYR A 67 -4.81 5.59 -0.21
N TYR A 68 -6.05 5.31 0.16
CA TYR A 68 -6.92 4.37 -0.53
C TYR A 68 -7.77 5.10 -1.58
N PHE A 69 -7.68 4.66 -2.82
CA PHE A 69 -8.35 5.26 -3.97
C PHE A 69 -9.65 4.53 -4.33
N ASP A 70 -10.10 3.53 -3.57
CA ASP A 70 -11.24 2.70 -3.98
C ASP A 70 -12.54 3.52 -4.08
N ASN A 71 -12.64 4.60 -3.30
CA ASN A 71 -13.67 5.64 -3.46
C ASN A 71 -13.62 6.36 -4.84
N LEU A 72 -12.42 6.56 -5.41
CA LEU A 72 -12.22 7.20 -6.71
C LEU A 72 -12.49 6.24 -7.88
N PHE A 73 -12.22 4.94 -7.70
CA PHE A 73 -12.45 3.91 -8.72
C PHE A 73 -13.82 3.25 -8.68
N GLY A 74 -14.69 3.62 -7.72
CA GLY A 74 -16.02 3.05 -7.59
C GLY A 74 -15.98 1.54 -7.31
N LEU A 75 -14.91 1.07 -6.68
CA LEU A 75 -14.78 -0.34 -6.29
C LEU A 75 -15.73 -0.59 -5.11
N THR A 76 -16.99 -0.90 -5.44
CA THR A 76 -18.01 -1.34 -4.48
C THR A 76 -17.85 -2.80 -4.08
N ALA A 77 -16.86 -3.50 -4.64
CA ALA A 77 -16.52 -4.85 -4.26
C ALA A 77 -15.62 -4.80 -3.00
N PRO A 78 -16.10 -5.22 -1.81
CA PRO A 78 -15.31 -5.24 -0.57
C PRO A 78 -14.09 -6.17 -0.62
N ALA A 79 -13.92 -6.87 -1.75
CA ALA A 79 -12.81 -7.75 -2.02
C ALA A 79 -11.59 -7.00 -2.56
N TRP A 80 -11.70 -5.83 -3.20
CA TRP A 80 -10.56 -5.16 -3.83
C TRP A 80 -10.30 -3.79 -3.23
N ASP A 81 -9.05 -3.51 -2.89
CA ASP A 81 -8.59 -2.15 -2.58
C ASP A 81 -7.39 -1.78 -3.45
N VAL A 82 -7.31 -0.53 -3.87
CA VAL A 82 -6.23 0.08 -4.64
C VAL A 82 -5.75 1.29 -3.88
N TYR A 83 -4.47 1.30 -3.54
CA TYR A 83 -3.88 2.32 -2.71
C TYR A 83 -2.57 2.81 -3.31
N GLY A 84 -2.17 4.00 -2.94
CA GLY A 84 -0.87 4.54 -3.25
C GLY A 84 -0.40 5.46 -2.17
N GLY A 85 0.90 5.62 -2.08
CA GLY A 85 1.51 6.12 -0.87
C GLY A 85 2.95 6.50 -1.05
N ALA A 86 3.53 6.93 0.06
CA ALA A 86 4.95 7.19 0.19
C ALA A 86 5.51 6.30 1.29
N ASN A 87 6.76 5.87 1.12
CA ASN A 87 7.51 5.15 2.12
C ASN A 87 8.77 5.91 2.48
N PHE A 88 9.19 5.74 3.73
CA PHE A 88 10.39 6.35 4.29
C PHE A 88 11.02 5.34 5.24
N GLY A 89 12.31 5.09 5.08
CA GLY A 89 12.99 4.08 5.87
C GLY A 89 14.49 4.28 5.92
N TYR A 90 15.12 3.41 6.70
CA TYR A 90 16.55 3.31 6.84
C TYR A 90 16.99 1.91 6.43
N SER A 91 17.96 1.86 5.53
CA SER A 91 18.47 0.64 4.95
C SER A 91 19.86 0.36 5.53
N VAL A 92 19.98 -0.72 6.29
CA VAL A 92 21.22 -1.16 6.90
C VAL A 92 21.83 -2.26 6.05
N TYR A 93 22.99 -2.00 5.47
CA TYR A 93 23.77 -3.02 4.80
C TYR A 93 24.39 -3.99 5.83
N MET A 94 24.11 -5.28 5.67
CA MET A 94 24.60 -6.38 6.51
C MET A 94 25.59 -7.29 5.77
N GLY A 95 25.90 -6.98 4.50
CA GLY A 95 26.87 -7.73 3.70
C GLY A 95 28.32 -7.42 4.05
N SER A 96 29.26 -8.07 3.35
CA SER A 96 30.71 -7.98 3.60
C SER A 96 31.43 -6.90 2.76
N GLY A 97 30.68 -6.05 2.06
CA GLY A 97 31.16 -4.90 1.28
C GLY A 97 31.37 -3.59 2.06
N HIS A 98 31.59 -2.50 1.32
CA HIS A 98 31.70 -1.11 1.82
C HIS A 98 30.50 -0.28 1.33
N ASP A 99 29.29 -0.72 1.67
CA ASP A 99 28.09 0.06 1.38
C ASP A 99 27.66 0.82 2.64
N ASP A 100 27.47 2.12 2.50
CA ASP A 100 27.03 3.00 3.59
C ASP A 100 25.53 2.83 3.83
N SER A 101 25.13 2.91 5.09
CA SER A 101 23.71 2.92 5.48
C SER A 101 23.08 4.24 5.06
N ASP A 102 21.90 4.21 4.43
CA ASP A 102 21.26 5.42 3.94
C ASP A 102 19.78 5.53 4.35
N ILE A 103 19.29 6.77 4.34
CA ILE A 103 17.88 7.09 4.51
C ILE A 103 17.25 7.11 3.14
N ASP A 104 16.24 6.27 2.97
CA ASP A 104 15.58 6.10 1.69
C ASP A 104 14.13 6.58 1.77
N PHE A 105 13.69 7.21 0.68
CA PHE A 105 12.30 7.59 0.47
C PHE A 105 11.82 7.06 -0.87
N GLY A 106 10.54 6.78 -0.95
CA GLY A 106 9.95 6.17 -2.12
C GLY A 106 8.48 6.48 -2.25
N LEU A 107 7.96 6.25 -3.46
CA LEU A 107 6.54 6.26 -3.74
C LEU A 107 6.12 4.85 -4.10
N GLN A 108 4.90 4.49 -3.74
CA GLN A 108 4.36 3.16 -3.99
C GLN A 108 2.92 3.21 -4.44
N ILE A 109 2.55 2.24 -5.25
CA ILE A 109 1.18 1.98 -5.65
C ILE A 109 0.94 0.49 -5.57
N GLY A 110 -0.18 0.09 -4.99
CA GLY A 110 -0.51 -1.30 -4.78
C GLY A 110 -2.00 -1.57 -4.92
N GLY A 111 -2.31 -2.83 -5.19
CA GLY A 111 -3.64 -3.37 -5.16
C GLY A 111 -3.68 -4.57 -4.24
N ARG A 112 -4.82 -4.81 -3.61
CA ARG A 112 -5.07 -6.01 -2.80
C ARG A 112 -6.42 -6.60 -3.10
N TRP A 113 -6.48 -7.92 -2.97
CA TRP A 113 -7.67 -8.72 -3.18
C TRP A 113 -7.89 -9.71 -2.04
N PHE A 114 -9.03 -9.59 -1.37
CA PHE A 114 -9.50 -10.48 -0.33
C PHE A 114 -10.35 -11.58 -0.93
N TRP A 115 -9.90 -12.82 -0.77
CA TRP A 115 -10.70 -13.99 -1.16
C TRP A 115 -11.65 -14.42 -0.05
N ASN A 116 -11.46 -13.94 1.18
CA ASN A 116 -12.40 -14.10 2.29
C ASN A 116 -12.33 -12.90 3.26
N ASP A 117 -13.13 -12.91 4.32
CA ASP A 117 -13.24 -11.79 5.27
C ASP A 117 -11.96 -11.49 6.06
N LYS A 118 -10.96 -12.37 6.04
CA LYS A 118 -9.71 -12.25 6.80
C LYS A 118 -8.47 -12.14 5.93
N TRP A 119 -8.43 -12.83 4.80
CA TRP A 119 -7.22 -13.09 4.05
C TRP A 119 -7.32 -12.55 2.64
N GLY A 120 -6.24 -11.92 2.21
CA GLY A 120 -6.07 -11.39 0.88
C GLY A 120 -4.65 -11.54 0.37
N VAL A 121 -4.51 -11.34 -0.93
CA VAL A 121 -3.21 -11.15 -1.59
C VAL A 121 -3.06 -9.67 -1.88
N TYR A 122 -1.83 -9.18 -1.91
CA TYR A 122 -1.54 -7.84 -2.42
C TYR A 122 -0.36 -7.88 -3.38
N ALA A 123 -0.36 -6.92 -4.29
CA ALA A 123 0.76 -6.60 -5.14
C ALA A 123 1.03 -5.10 -5.01
N GLU A 124 2.30 -4.73 -4.82
CA GLU A 124 2.75 -3.36 -4.56
C GLU A 124 4.00 -3.10 -5.41
N ILE A 125 3.95 -2.05 -6.21
CA ILE A 125 5.10 -1.54 -6.96
C ILE A 125 5.57 -0.29 -6.21
N ALA A 126 6.80 -0.33 -5.69
CA ALA A 126 7.45 0.80 -5.08
C ALA A 126 8.66 1.24 -5.91
N GLY A 127 8.84 2.56 -6.01
CA GLY A 127 10.08 3.20 -6.43
C GLY A 127 10.87 3.69 -5.22
N GLY A 128 12.19 3.80 -5.37
CA GLY A 128 13.13 4.10 -4.29
C GLY A 128 13.81 2.84 -3.75
N ASN A 129 14.95 3.00 -3.08
CA ASN A 129 15.73 1.87 -2.54
C ASN A 129 15.08 1.19 -1.31
N VAL A 130 13.94 1.68 -0.81
CA VAL A 130 13.16 1.06 0.28
C VAL A 130 12.36 -0.18 -0.16
N ALA A 131 12.81 -0.91 -1.19
CA ALA A 131 12.11 -2.06 -1.76
C ALA A 131 11.77 -3.15 -0.72
N GLY A 132 12.52 -3.23 0.39
CA GLY A 132 12.22 -4.15 1.49
C GLY A 132 10.91 -3.88 2.25
N LEU A 133 10.36 -2.65 2.21
CA LEU A 133 9.07 -2.33 2.83
C LEU A 133 7.86 -2.63 1.93
N SER A 134 8.12 -2.81 0.64
CA SER A 134 7.12 -3.03 -0.40
C SER A 134 7.46 -4.29 -1.18
N PRO A 135 7.11 -5.48 -0.66
CA PRO A 135 7.70 -6.76 -1.08
C PRO A 135 7.21 -7.27 -2.45
N GLY A 136 6.69 -6.40 -3.31
CA GLY A 136 6.23 -6.76 -4.65
C GLY A 136 4.90 -7.49 -4.63
N ILE A 137 4.88 -8.70 -4.07
CA ILE A 137 3.70 -9.56 -3.94
C ILE A 137 3.72 -10.21 -2.55
N GLY A 138 2.58 -10.25 -1.88
CA GLY A 138 2.47 -10.86 -0.55
C GLY A 138 1.04 -11.20 -0.14
N LEU A 139 0.92 -11.64 1.11
CA LEU A 139 -0.33 -11.93 1.78
C LEU A 139 -0.69 -10.81 2.75
N THR A 140 -1.98 -10.52 2.86
CA THR A 140 -2.52 -9.55 3.81
C THR A 140 -3.59 -10.20 4.66
N VAL A 141 -3.61 -9.83 5.94
CA VAL A 141 -4.56 -10.32 6.93
C VAL A 141 -5.27 -9.15 7.59
N LYS A 142 -6.60 -9.12 7.49
CA LYS A 142 -7.48 -8.22 8.24
C LYS A 142 -7.51 -8.64 9.71
N LEU A 143 -7.32 -7.66 10.60
CA LEU A 143 -7.25 -7.86 12.05
C LEU A 143 -8.48 -7.31 12.78
#